data_AF-A0A2P7RBB8-F1
#
_entry.id   AF-A0A2P7RBB8-F1
#
_cell.length_a   1.000
_cell.length_b   1.000
_cell.length_c   1.000
_cell.angle_alpha   90.00
_cell.angle_beta   90.00
_cell.angle_gamma   90.00
#
_symmetry.space_group_name_H-M   'P 1'
#
loop_
_entity.id
_entity.type
_entity.pdbx_description
1 polymer ?
#
loop_
_entity_poly.entity_id
_entity_poly.type
_entity_poly.pdbx_seq_one_letter_code
_entity_poly.pdbx_strand_id
1 'polypeptide(L)'
;MAALFEQDDRYNHAGGSANQLLNFLGNHDIGRFGHFLQAGGEQDDDPLLARYRLANALLFFSRGVPVIYYGDEQGFTGEGGDKDARQNMFPSRVASYNAGRLIGTSATTADDNFDPTHPLYRDIAGLSALYREHPVLRSGIQMARPNSDDSDRVLTFSRVDLAGGWNTCWPSTWPTRP
;
A
#
# COMPACT_ATOMS: atom_id res chain seq x y z
N MET A 1 4.28 -8.56 11.32
CA MET A 1 3.83 -8.54 9.90
C MET A 1 4.13 -9.85 9.18
N ALA A 2 5.33 -10.44 9.26
CA ALA A 2 5.67 -11.70 8.57
C ALA A 2 4.67 -12.85 8.85
N ALA A 3 4.27 -13.04 10.11
CA ALA A 3 3.29 -14.04 10.53
C ALA A 3 1.90 -13.92 9.86
N LEU A 4 1.55 -12.77 9.28
CA LEU A 4 0.32 -12.61 8.48
C LEU A 4 0.44 -13.41 7.18
N PHE A 5 1.59 -13.32 6.51
CA PHE A 5 1.83 -13.94 5.21
C PHE A 5 2.16 -15.43 5.32
N GLU A 6 2.47 -15.93 6.51
CA GLU A 6 2.63 -17.36 6.77
C GLU A 6 1.30 -18.12 6.81
N GLN A 7 0.17 -17.41 6.77
CA GLN A 7 -1.19 -17.98 6.86
C GLN A 7 -1.87 -18.13 5.49
N ASP A 8 -1.10 -18.20 4.41
CA ASP A 8 -1.60 -18.36 3.05
C ASP A 8 -2.39 -19.68 2.86
N ASP A 9 -2.08 -20.70 3.67
CA ASP A 9 -2.79 -21.99 3.73
C ASP A 9 -4.29 -21.83 4.02
N ARG A 10 -4.68 -20.80 4.78
CA ARG A 10 -6.08 -20.50 5.08
C ARG A 10 -6.89 -20.02 3.87
N TYR A 11 -6.20 -19.54 2.83
CA TYR A 11 -6.81 -18.94 1.65
C TYR A 11 -6.59 -19.76 0.37
N ASN A 12 -5.59 -20.64 0.36
CA ASN A 12 -5.26 -21.47 -0.79
C ASN A 12 -6.12 -22.75 -0.81
N HIS A 13 -7.02 -22.85 -1.78
CA HIS A 13 -7.84 -24.02 -2.04
C HIS A 13 -8.14 -24.16 -3.54
N ALA A 14 -8.88 -25.19 -3.96
CA ALA A 14 -9.10 -25.50 -5.38
C ALA A 14 -9.72 -24.36 -6.22
N GLY A 15 -10.37 -23.37 -5.58
CA GLY A 15 -11.00 -22.24 -6.26
C GLY A 15 -10.56 -20.88 -5.70
N GLY A 16 -9.52 -20.84 -4.86
CA GLY A 16 -9.14 -19.64 -4.14
C GLY A 16 -7.65 -19.59 -3.86
N SER A 17 -7.09 -18.39 -3.87
CA SER A 17 -5.70 -18.15 -3.50
C SER A 17 -5.58 -16.89 -2.67
N ALA A 18 -4.58 -16.91 -1.79
CA ALA A 18 -4.03 -15.76 -1.12
C ALA A 18 -3.74 -14.56 -2.06
N ASN A 19 -3.44 -14.80 -3.35
CA ASN A 19 -3.25 -13.76 -4.37
C ASN A 19 -4.54 -13.03 -4.79
N GLN A 20 -5.71 -13.57 -4.44
CA GLN A 20 -7.02 -13.00 -4.81
C GLN A 20 -7.63 -12.14 -3.68
N LEU A 21 -6.95 -12.02 -2.54
CA LEU A 21 -7.42 -11.16 -1.46
C LEU A 21 -7.34 -9.70 -1.88
N LEU A 22 -8.43 -8.96 -1.69
CA LEU A 22 -8.47 -7.51 -1.89
C LEU A 22 -7.79 -6.84 -0.69
N ASN A 23 -6.62 -6.27 -0.92
CA ASN A 23 -5.89 -5.52 0.09
C ASN A 23 -6.22 -4.04 -0.08
N PHE A 24 -6.39 -3.32 1.02
CA PHE A 24 -6.59 -1.87 1.03
C PHE A 24 -6.04 -1.28 2.32
N LEU A 25 -5.65 -0.01 2.28
CA LEU A 25 -5.16 0.73 3.46
C LEU A 25 -6.30 1.39 4.25
N GLY A 26 -7.39 1.71 3.55
CA GLY A 26 -8.56 2.40 4.08
C GLY A 26 -9.74 2.23 3.14
N ASN A 27 -10.92 2.54 3.64
CA ASN A 27 -12.16 2.60 2.85
C ASN A 27 -13.17 3.52 3.57
N HIS A 28 -14.40 3.58 3.06
CA HIS A 28 -15.44 4.39 3.68
C HIS A 28 -15.90 3.87 5.05
N ASP A 29 -15.87 2.56 5.31
CA ASP A 29 -16.38 2.00 6.57
C ASP A 29 -15.41 2.22 7.72
N ILE A 30 -14.14 1.87 7.54
CA ILE A 30 -13.12 1.96 8.60
C ILE A 30 -12.52 3.35 8.70
N GLY A 31 -12.49 4.10 7.60
CA GLY A 31 -11.79 5.37 7.49
C GLY A 31 -10.63 5.33 6.50
N ARG A 32 -10.11 6.50 6.15
CA ARG A 32 -9.01 6.63 5.18
C ARG A 32 -7.67 6.44 5.86
N PHE A 33 -6.68 6.00 5.10
CA PHE A 33 -5.33 5.82 5.64
C PHE A 33 -4.71 7.13 6.13
N GLY A 34 -4.99 8.25 5.45
CA GLY A 34 -4.53 9.57 5.87
C GLY A 34 -5.01 9.96 7.27
N HIS A 35 -6.24 9.58 7.66
CA HIS A 35 -6.74 9.78 9.02
C HIS A 35 -5.88 9.06 10.05
N PHE A 36 -5.61 7.77 9.84
CA PHE A 36 -4.82 6.97 10.76
C PHE A 36 -3.36 7.44 10.86
N LEU A 37 -2.79 7.95 9.77
CA LEU A 37 -1.45 8.55 9.79
C LEU A 37 -1.39 9.79 10.68
N GLN A 38 -2.35 10.72 10.53
CA GLN A 38 -2.41 11.94 11.33
C GLN A 38 -2.74 11.67 12.80
N ALA A 39 -3.58 10.65 13.08
CA ALA A 39 -3.85 10.18 14.44
C ALA A 39 -2.58 9.69 15.18
N GLY A 40 -1.53 9.32 14.43
CA GLY A 40 -0.22 8.98 14.98
C GLY A 40 0.59 10.17 15.52
N GLY A 41 0.04 11.39 15.48
CA GLY A 41 0.65 12.60 16.05
C GLY A 41 1.61 13.34 15.13
N GLU A 42 1.94 12.77 13.96
CA GLU A 42 2.73 13.43 12.93
C GLU A 42 1.86 14.41 12.14
N GLN A 43 2.36 15.63 11.92
CA GLN A 43 1.62 16.69 11.23
C GLN A 43 2.36 17.23 10.00
N ASP A 44 3.66 17.00 9.88
CA ASP A 44 4.43 17.50 8.74
C ASP A 44 4.19 16.64 7.50
N ASP A 45 4.13 17.27 6.32
CA ASP A 45 3.79 16.57 5.08
C ASP A 45 4.86 15.58 4.63
N ASP A 46 6.14 15.93 4.75
CA ASP A 46 7.24 15.06 4.32
C ASP A 46 7.24 13.68 5.01
N PRO A 47 7.19 13.57 6.35
CA PRO A 47 7.12 12.28 7.02
C PRO A 47 5.80 11.54 6.75
N LEU A 48 4.67 12.25 6.60
CA LEU A 48 3.38 11.62 6.26
C LEU A 48 3.41 11.04 4.84
N LEU A 49 3.92 11.78 3.87
CA LEU A 49 4.12 11.32 2.50
C LEU A 49 5.05 10.12 2.45
N ALA A 50 6.16 10.14 3.20
CA ALA A 50 7.07 9.00 3.26
C ALA A 50 6.38 7.72 3.77
N ARG A 51 5.57 7.83 4.84
CA ARG A 51 4.79 6.70 5.38
C ARG A 51 3.71 6.24 4.41
N TYR A 52 3.03 7.16 3.74
CA TYR A 52 2.00 6.83 2.75
C TYR A 52 2.59 6.13 1.53
N ARG A 53 3.72 6.62 1.01
CA ARG A 53 4.49 5.97 -0.05
C ARG A 53 4.89 4.54 0.33
N LEU A 54 5.40 4.35 1.55
CA LEU A 54 5.77 3.03 2.04
C LEU A 54 4.55 2.10 2.10
N ALA A 55 3.42 2.59 2.62
CA ALA A 55 2.18 1.81 2.70
C ALA A 55 1.65 1.43 1.31
N ASN A 56 1.66 2.36 0.34
CA ASN A 56 1.28 2.08 -1.04
C ASN A 56 2.25 1.07 -1.69
N ALA A 57 3.56 1.23 -1.52
CA ALA A 57 4.53 0.26 -2.04
C ALA A 57 4.28 -1.15 -1.47
N LEU A 58 4.00 -1.25 -0.17
CA LEU A 58 3.67 -2.51 0.46
C LEU A 58 2.36 -3.09 -0.09
N LEU A 59 1.34 -2.26 -0.29
CA LEU A 59 0.05 -2.64 -0.87
C LEU A 59 0.22 -3.24 -2.29
N PHE A 60 1.03 -2.60 -3.13
CA PHE A 60 1.25 -3.03 -4.52
C PHE A 60 2.19 -4.24 -4.67
N PHE A 61 3.20 -4.36 -3.80
CA PHE A 61 4.21 -5.43 -3.94
C PHE A 61 3.90 -6.69 -3.15
N SER A 62 3.09 -6.61 -2.10
CA SER A 62 2.62 -7.78 -1.37
C SER A 62 1.64 -8.61 -2.22
N ARG A 63 1.52 -9.90 -1.89
CA ARG A 63 0.53 -10.80 -2.51
C ARG A 63 -0.90 -10.32 -2.24
N GLY A 64 -1.77 -10.48 -3.24
CA GLY A 64 -3.14 -9.95 -3.24
C GLY A 64 -3.38 -8.97 -4.39
N VAL A 65 -4.59 -8.39 -4.38
CA VAL A 65 -5.04 -7.39 -5.33
C VAL A 65 -5.03 -6.03 -4.62
N PRO A 66 -4.20 -5.07 -5.04
CA PRO A 66 -4.17 -3.74 -4.44
C PRO A 66 -5.44 -2.97 -4.80
N VAL A 67 -6.12 -2.44 -3.78
CA VAL A 67 -7.30 -1.58 -3.92
C VAL A 67 -6.99 -0.22 -3.32
N ILE A 68 -7.12 0.82 -4.14
CA ILE A 68 -6.98 2.22 -3.74
C ILE A 68 -8.38 2.80 -3.58
N TYR A 69 -8.61 3.49 -2.46
CA TYR A 69 -9.86 4.20 -2.24
C TYR A 69 -9.73 5.62 -2.80
N TYR A 70 -10.75 6.10 -3.53
CA TYR A 70 -10.66 7.37 -4.26
C TYR A 70 -10.28 8.53 -3.32
N GLY A 71 -9.48 9.46 -3.81
CA GLY A 71 -8.95 10.58 -3.04
C GLY A 71 -7.73 10.26 -2.20
N ASP A 72 -7.39 8.97 -1.98
CA ASP A 72 -6.11 8.60 -1.36
C ASP A 72 -4.93 9.09 -2.21
N GLU A 73 -5.08 9.08 -3.54
CA GLU A 73 -4.12 9.64 -4.49
C GLU A 73 -3.97 11.17 -4.39
N GLN A 74 -4.91 11.83 -3.72
CA GLN A 74 -4.96 13.28 -3.44
C GLN A 74 -4.71 13.60 -1.97
N GLY A 75 -4.25 12.62 -1.19
CA GLY A 75 -3.94 12.81 0.23
C GLY A 75 -5.17 13.00 1.11
N PHE A 76 -6.35 12.50 0.73
CA PHE A 76 -7.54 12.60 1.57
C PHE A 76 -7.33 11.90 2.91
N THR A 77 -7.68 12.62 3.99
CA THR A 77 -7.51 12.18 5.37
C THR A 77 -8.86 11.84 5.97
N GLY A 78 -9.79 12.80 5.95
CA GLY A 78 -11.07 12.67 6.61
C GLY A 78 -10.98 12.58 8.12
N GLU A 79 -12.15 12.55 8.76
CA GLU A 79 -12.29 12.74 10.20
C GLU A 79 -12.60 11.43 10.95
N GLY A 80 -12.68 10.31 10.24
CA GLY A 80 -12.99 8.99 10.81
C GLY A 80 -13.53 8.00 9.79
N GLY A 81 -14.42 7.11 10.24
CA GLY A 81 -15.12 6.12 9.41
C GLY A 81 -16.53 6.57 8.97
N ASP A 82 -17.20 5.71 8.22
CA ASP A 82 -18.49 5.94 7.56
C ASP A 82 -18.56 7.25 6.73
N LYS A 83 -19.34 8.24 7.17
CA LYS A 83 -19.58 9.48 6.42
C LYS A 83 -18.36 10.39 6.45
N ASP A 84 -17.52 10.24 7.47
CA ASP A 84 -16.33 11.06 7.66
C ASP A 84 -15.15 10.62 6.78
N ALA A 85 -15.37 9.61 5.93
CA ALA A 85 -14.45 9.14 4.88
C ALA A 85 -15.05 9.26 3.46
N ARG A 86 -16.15 10.00 3.28
CA ARG A 86 -16.86 10.13 1.99
C ARG A 86 -16.76 11.54 1.37
N GLN A 87 -15.64 12.22 1.59
CA GLN A 87 -15.35 13.54 1.01
C GLN A 87 -15.50 13.53 -0.52
N ASN A 88 -15.89 14.67 -1.08
CA ASN A 88 -16.01 14.82 -2.53
C ASN A 88 -14.64 15.09 -3.17
N MET A 89 -14.40 14.50 -4.34
CA MET A 89 -13.26 14.89 -5.22
C MET A 89 -13.52 16.22 -5.94
N PHE A 90 -14.79 16.57 -6.11
CA PHE A 90 -15.24 17.86 -6.62
C PHE A 90 -15.33 18.88 -5.49
N PRO A 91 -15.31 20.19 -5.78
CA PRO A 91 -15.47 21.27 -4.80
C PRO A 91 -16.63 21.05 -3.83
N SER A 92 -16.31 20.63 -2.60
CA SER A 92 -17.28 20.28 -1.58
C SER A 92 -17.90 21.51 -0.94
N ARG A 93 -19.20 21.42 -0.63
CA ARG A 93 -19.95 22.43 0.15
C ARG A 93 -20.15 22.02 1.62
N VAL A 94 -19.61 20.87 2.02
CA VAL A 94 -19.76 20.31 3.37
C VAL A 94 -18.66 20.88 4.26
N ALA A 95 -19.02 21.78 5.17
CA ALA A 95 -18.06 22.48 6.01
C ALA A 95 -17.14 21.54 6.82
N SER A 96 -17.66 20.42 7.34
CA SER A 96 -16.85 19.44 8.06
C SER A 96 -15.81 18.75 7.18
N TYR A 97 -16.09 18.50 5.90
CA TYR A 97 -15.12 17.92 4.97
C TYR A 97 -14.02 18.93 4.62
N ASN A 98 -14.38 20.20 4.51
CA ASN A 98 -13.47 21.27 4.10
C ASN A 98 -12.52 21.72 5.22
N ALA A 99 -12.83 21.37 6.48
CA ALA A 99 -11.99 21.69 7.64
C ALA A 99 -10.75 20.77 7.77
N GLY A 100 -10.81 19.58 7.18
CA GLY A 100 -9.74 18.59 7.23
C GLY A 100 -8.55 18.97 6.34
N ARG A 101 -7.34 18.63 6.81
CA ARG A 101 -6.09 18.86 6.08
C ARG A 101 -5.76 17.66 5.20
N LEU A 102 -5.51 17.90 3.91
CA LEU A 102 -4.99 16.89 2.98
C LEU A 102 -3.47 16.72 3.14
N ILE A 103 -2.95 15.53 2.87
CA ILE A 103 -1.50 15.23 2.97
C ILE A 103 -0.82 15.53 1.63
N GLY A 104 0.23 16.36 1.65
CA GLY A 104 1.08 16.62 0.49
C GLY A 104 0.58 17.71 -0.46
N THR A 105 -0.37 18.52 -0.01
CA THR A 105 -0.91 19.68 -0.73
C THR A 105 -1.47 20.70 0.23
N SER A 106 -1.53 21.96 -0.19
CA SER A 106 -2.26 23.03 0.51
C SER A 106 -3.73 23.12 0.10
N ALA A 107 -4.18 22.30 -0.85
CA ALA A 107 -5.58 22.22 -1.25
C ALA A 107 -6.43 21.64 -0.12
N THR A 108 -7.72 21.92 -0.19
CA THR A 108 -8.75 21.35 0.67
C THR A 108 -9.77 20.59 -0.18
N THR A 109 -10.73 19.92 0.45
CA THR A 109 -11.85 19.32 -0.28
C THR A 109 -12.85 20.36 -0.81
N ALA A 110 -12.69 21.64 -0.47
CA ALA A 110 -13.43 22.74 -1.10
C ALA A 110 -12.95 23.04 -2.54
N ASP A 111 -11.77 22.53 -2.90
CA ASP A 111 -11.14 22.72 -4.21
C ASP A 111 -11.47 21.54 -5.16
N ASP A 112 -11.02 21.64 -6.40
CA ASP A 112 -11.06 20.51 -7.34
C ASP A 112 -9.85 19.60 -7.10
N ASN A 113 -10.10 18.34 -6.70
CA ASN A 113 -9.03 17.40 -6.34
C ASN A 113 -8.74 16.38 -7.45
N PHE A 114 -8.91 16.74 -8.72
CA PHE A 114 -8.44 15.91 -9.84
C PHE A 114 -7.03 16.34 -10.29
N ASP A 115 -6.06 16.29 -9.37
CA ASP A 115 -4.68 16.73 -9.64
C ASP A 115 -3.74 15.55 -9.98
N PRO A 116 -3.32 15.38 -11.25
CA PRO A 116 -2.35 14.37 -11.64
C PRO A 116 -0.90 14.74 -11.27
N THR A 117 -0.65 15.96 -10.82
CA THR A 117 0.66 16.41 -10.36
C THR A 117 0.90 16.15 -8.88
N HIS A 118 -0.15 15.82 -8.13
CA HIS A 118 -0.08 15.47 -6.71
C HIS A 118 0.98 14.36 -6.47
N PRO A 119 1.84 14.46 -5.44
CA PRO A 119 2.91 13.51 -5.21
C PRO A 119 2.39 12.06 -5.11
N LEU A 120 1.33 11.82 -4.34
CA LEU A 120 0.77 10.47 -4.17
C LEU A 120 0.14 9.93 -5.45
N TYR A 121 -0.45 10.78 -6.28
CA TYR A 121 -0.98 10.38 -7.59
C TYR A 121 0.15 9.83 -8.47
N ARG A 122 1.26 10.57 -8.56
CA ARG A 122 2.43 10.17 -9.35
C ARG A 122 3.06 8.88 -8.83
N ASP A 123 3.13 8.73 -7.51
CA ASP A 123 3.66 7.52 -6.86
C ASP A 123 2.78 6.30 -7.15
N ILE A 124 1.46 6.41 -6.96
CA ILE A 124 0.50 5.33 -7.25
C ILE A 124 0.51 4.98 -8.74
N ALA A 125 0.63 5.96 -9.63
CA ALA A 125 0.75 5.72 -11.07
C ALA A 125 2.02 4.92 -11.40
N GLY A 126 3.15 5.25 -10.78
CA GLY A 126 4.40 4.50 -10.92
C GLY A 126 4.31 3.07 -10.40
N LEU A 127 3.74 2.87 -9.21
CA LEU A 127 3.50 1.54 -8.64
C LEU A 127 2.54 0.71 -9.50
N SER A 128 1.50 1.34 -10.04
CA SER A 128 0.54 0.70 -10.95
C SER A 128 1.19 0.27 -12.27
N ALA A 129 2.13 1.07 -12.79
CA ALA A 129 2.91 0.72 -13.97
C ALA A 129 3.79 -0.51 -13.70
N LEU A 130 4.52 -0.54 -12.58
CA LEU A 130 5.33 -1.69 -12.17
C LEU A 130 4.48 -2.96 -11.97
N TYR A 131 3.32 -2.83 -11.31
CA TYR A 131 2.39 -3.94 -11.11
C TYR A 131 1.84 -4.53 -12.42
N ARG A 132 1.66 -3.67 -13.44
CA ARG A 132 1.27 -4.09 -14.79
C ARG A 132 2.43 -4.77 -15.51
N GLU A 133 3.61 -4.17 -15.46
CA GLU A 133 4.82 -4.63 -16.16
C GLU A 133 5.33 -5.98 -15.66
N HIS A 134 5.18 -6.27 -14.36
CA HIS A 134 5.72 -7.49 -13.73
C HIS A 134 4.60 -8.45 -13.30
N PRO A 135 4.25 -9.47 -14.12
CA PRO A 135 3.21 -10.46 -13.78
C PRO A 135 3.41 -11.16 -12.44
N VAL A 136 4.66 -11.33 -12.00
CA VAL A 136 5.00 -11.93 -10.70
C VAL A 136 4.38 -11.19 -9.51
N LEU A 137 4.07 -9.90 -9.64
CA LEU A 137 3.37 -9.13 -8.60
C LEU A 137 1.87 -9.50 -8.49
N ARG A 138 1.30 -10.10 -9.53
CA ARG A 138 -0.11 -10.55 -9.57
C ARG A 138 -0.29 -12.01 -9.18
N SER A 139 0.60 -12.89 -9.63
CA SER A 139 0.45 -14.34 -9.46
C SER A 139 1.62 -15.03 -8.78
N GLY A 140 2.74 -14.34 -8.56
CA GLY A 140 3.93 -14.91 -7.95
C GLY A 140 3.73 -15.24 -6.48
N ILE A 141 4.40 -16.31 -6.04
CA ILE A 141 4.42 -16.73 -4.64
C ILE A 141 5.22 -15.71 -3.84
N GLN A 142 4.65 -15.27 -2.71
CA GLN A 142 5.37 -14.46 -1.75
C GLN A 142 6.13 -15.34 -0.77
N MET A 143 7.41 -15.03 -0.56
CA MET A 143 8.27 -15.71 0.41
C MET A 143 8.87 -14.68 1.35
N ALA A 144 8.57 -14.78 2.65
CA ALA A 144 9.25 -13.98 3.67
C ALA A 144 10.75 -14.27 3.65
N ARG A 145 11.56 -13.25 3.90
CA ARG A 145 13.02 -13.36 3.98
C ARG A 145 13.48 -12.94 5.38
N PRO A 146 14.51 -13.60 5.92
CA PRO A 146 15.09 -13.18 7.18
C PRO A 146 15.69 -11.78 7.03
N ASN A 147 15.55 -10.97 8.07
CA ASN A 147 16.27 -9.71 8.18
C ASN A 147 17.68 -9.98 8.74
N SER A 148 18.63 -9.11 8.43
CA SER A 148 19.99 -9.19 8.97
C SER A 148 20.10 -8.72 10.42
N ASP A 149 19.11 -7.97 10.90
CA ASP A 149 18.98 -7.57 12.30
C ASP A 149 17.67 -8.11 12.90
N ASP A 150 17.65 -8.33 14.22
CA ASP A 150 16.47 -8.77 14.97
C ASP A 150 15.45 -7.62 15.17
N SER A 151 15.49 -6.58 14.33
CA SER A 151 14.54 -5.48 14.44
C SER A 151 13.24 -5.81 13.70
N ASP A 152 12.12 -5.66 14.40
CA ASP A 152 10.77 -5.78 13.82
C ASP A 152 10.38 -4.60 12.92
N ARG A 153 11.35 -3.75 12.52
CA ARG A 153 11.14 -2.51 11.76
C ARG A 153 11.31 -2.68 10.25
N VAL A 154 11.89 -3.79 9.83
CA VAL A 154 12.13 -4.10 8.42
C VAL A 154 11.26 -5.28 8.01
N LEU A 155 10.64 -5.21 6.84
CA LEU A 155 9.96 -6.34 6.23
C LEU A 155 10.63 -6.66 4.91
N THR A 156 11.16 -7.87 4.79
CA THR A 156 11.79 -8.37 3.57
C THR A 156 11.01 -9.56 3.03
N PHE A 157 10.65 -9.51 1.75
CA PHE A 157 10.03 -10.65 1.05
C PHE A 157 10.43 -10.67 -0.43
N SER A 158 10.24 -11.82 -1.07
CA SER A 158 10.40 -11.99 -2.51
C SER A 158 9.07 -12.39 -3.15
N ARG A 159 8.83 -11.94 -4.39
CA ARG A 159 7.78 -12.48 -5.27
C ARG A 159 8.46 -13.34 -6.34
N VAL A 160 8.09 -14.61 -6.44
CA VAL A 160 8.72 -15.58 -7.34
C VAL A 160 7.67 -16.21 -8.26
N ASP A 161 7.98 -16.28 -9.55
CA ASP A 161 7.18 -17.02 -10.52
C ASP A 161 7.75 -18.43 -10.67
N LEU A 162 6.92 -19.46 -10.44
CA LEU A 162 7.33 -20.85 -10.62
C LEU A 162 7.25 -21.31 -12.09
N ALA A 163 6.50 -20.59 -12.94
CA ALA A 163 6.40 -20.89 -14.38
C ALA A 163 7.63 -20.42 -15.16
N GLY A 164 8.36 -19.44 -14.61
CA GLY A 164 9.59 -18.88 -15.15
C GLY A 164 10.85 -19.70 -14.89
N GLY A 165 10.75 -21.02 -14.76
CA GLY A 165 11.89 -21.93 -14.68
C GLY A 165 12.76 -21.78 -13.42
N TRP A 166 12.93 -22.89 -12.71
CA TRP A 166 14.05 -23.07 -11.79
C TRP A 166 15.38 -23.15 -12.56
N ASN A 167 15.83 -22.06 -13.15
CA ASN A 167 17.15 -21.93 -13.76
C ASN A 167 18.01 -20.93 -12.99
N THR A 168 17.99 -21.04 -11.66
CA THR A 168 19.11 -20.63 -10.81
C THR A 168 19.01 -21.43 -9.52
N CYS A 169 19.55 -22.65 -9.53
CA CYS A 169 20.06 -23.24 -8.32
C CYS A 169 21.01 -22.22 -7.68
N TRP A 170 20.69 -21.76 -6.48
CA TRP A 170 21.72 -21.25 -5.58
C TRP A 170 22.74 -22.38 -5.39
N PRO A 171 24.03 -22.19 -5.71
CA PRO A 171 25.01 -23.19 -5.36
C PRO A 171 25.08 -23.23 -3.83
N SER A 172 24.77 -24.39 -3.27
CA SER A 172 24.75 -24.69 -1.83
C SER A 172 26.15 -24.75 -1.21
N THR A 173 27.08 -23.90 -1.64
CA THR A 173 28.45 -23.89 -1.13
C THR A 173 28.85 -22.47 -0.79
N TRP A 174 28.62 -22.10 0.47
CA TRP A 174 29.40 -21.04 1.10
C TRP A 174 30.83 -21.56 1.26
N PRO A 175 31.87 -20.90 0.71
CA PRO A 175 33.23 -21.23 1.06
C PRO A 175 33.47 -20.73 2.49
N THR A 176 33.66 -21.66 3.42
CA THR A 176 34.37 -21.34 4.65
C THR A 176 35.74 -20.79 4.25
N ARG A 177 35.99 -19.52 4.56
CA ARG A 177 37.31 -18.90 4.42
C ARG A 177 38.06 -18.98 5.77
N PRO A 178 39.39 -19.01 5.71
CA PRO A 178 40.26 -19.66 6.70
C PRO A 178 40.40 -18.91 8.02
#